data_AF-A0A9C9KPJ4-F1
#
_entry.id   AF-A0A9C9KPJ4-F1
#
_cell.length_a   1.000
_cell.length_b   1.000
_cell.length_c   1.000
_cell.angle_alpha   90.00
_cell.angle_beta   90.00
_cell.angle_gamma   90.00
#
_symmetry.space_group_name_H-M   'P 1'
#
loop_
_entity.id
_entity.type
_entity.pdbx_description
1 polymer ?
#
loop_
_entity_poly.entity_id
_entity_poly.type
_entity_poly.pdbx_seq_one_letter_code
_entity_poly.pdbx_strand_id
1 'polypeptide(L)'
;GPKTDPAHIAGMTDAVAALQKIAAAHAKFASRGDNSGTNKKEIWLWQQSKVDPAKSSGDWYRETGSGMGATLNTAVGMGAYTMSDRATWISFKNKANFRVLTEHDPKLFNQYGVILVNPAKYPQVKVKQGQAFIDWLLSPSGQQLIASYKVGGKQLFFPNAGK
;
A
#
# COMPACT_ATOMS: atom_id res chain seq x y z
N GLY A 1 -2.33 6.27 11.05
CA GLY A 1 -1.90 7.56 11.62
C GLY A 1 -2.34 7.67 13.07
N PRO A 2 -1.92 8.72 13.78
CA PRO A 2 -2.23 8.93 15.20
C PRO A 2 -3.73 9.13 15.45
N LYS A 3 -4.22 8.74 16.64
CA LYS A 3 -5.64 8.94 17.04
C LYS A 3 -6.06 10.41 17.03
N THR A 4 -5.15 11.32 17.39
CA THR A 4 -5.38 12.78 17.45
C THR A 4 -5.70 13.39 16.10
N ASP A 5 -5.26 12.76 15.01
CA ASP A 5 -5.54 13.14 13.63
C ASP A 5 -5.42 14.66 13.36
N PRO A 6 -4.22 15.27 13.53
CA PRO A 6 -4.03 16.72 13.41
C PRO A 6 -4.38 17.29 12.02
N ALA A 7 -4.45 16.46 10.98
CA ALA A 7 -4.87 16.86 9.63
C ALA A 7 -6.39 16.64 9.37
N HIS A 8 -7.13 16.08 10.33
CA HIS A 8 -8.57 15.80 10.22
C HIS A 8 -8.94 15.03 8.94
N ILE A 9 -8.29 13.88 8.73
CA ILE A 9 -8.48 13.00 7.57
C ILE A 9 -9.22 11.70 7.88
N ALA A 10 -9.57 11.45 9.14
CA ALA A 10 -10.32 10.28 9.56
C ALA A 10 -11.66 10.17 8.80
N GLY A 11 -11.90 9.00 8.18
CA GLY A 11 -13.12 8.70 7.43
C GLY A 11 -13.11 9.17 5.98
N MET A 12 -12.04 9.83 5.52
CA MET A 12 -11.93 10.20 4.11
C MET A 12 -11.77 8.96 3.21
N THR A 13 -12.33 9.03 2.01
CA THR A 13 -12.22 7.99 0.96
C THR A 13 -11.43 8.47 -0.25
N ASP A 14 -10.94 9.71 -0.22
CA ASP A 14 -10.03 10.26 -1.23
C ASP A 14 -8.63 10.40 -0.62
N ALA A 15 -7.71 9.56 -1.07
CA ALA A 15 -6.33 9.52 -0.61
C ALA A 15 -5.56 10.77 -1.01
N VAL A 16 -5.86 11.34 -2.19
CA VAL A 16 -5.18 12.53 -2.70
C VAL A 16 -5.55 13.74 -1.83
N ALA A 17 -6.84 13.91 -1.55
CA ALA A 17 -7.31 14.99 -0.67
C ALA A 17 -6.79 14.82 0.78
N ALA A 18 -6.65 13.59 1.27
CA ALA A 18 -6.06 13.33 2.58
C ALA A 18 -4.59 13.76 2.64
N LEU A 19 -3.81 13.46 1.60
CA LEU A 19 -2.41 13.91 1.50
C LEU A 19 -2.30 15.44 1.43
N GLN A 20 -3.19 16.11 0.69
CA GLN A 20 -3.25 17.58 0.65
C GLN A 20 -3.49 18.18 2.04
N LYS A 21 -4.41 17.60 2.83
CA LYS A 21 -4.66 18.04 4.20
C LYS A 21 -3.47 17.80 5.13
N ILE A 22 -2.80 16.65 5.01
CA ILE A 22 -1.58 16.37 5.79
C ILE A 22 -0.51 17.43 5.51
N ALA A 23 -0.28 17.74 4.23
CA ALA A 23 0.68 18.76 3.83
C ALA A 23 0.26 20.16 4.30
N ALA A 24 -1.01 20.56 4.14
CA ALA A 24 -1.51 21.86 4.59
C ALA A 24 -1.38 22.07 6.10
N ALA A 25 -1.51 21.00 6.89
CA ALA A 25 -1.32 21.02 8.34
C ALA A 25 0.16 20.92 8.77
N HIS A 26 1.10 20.75 7.83
CA HIS A 26 2.49 20.34 8.09
C HIS A 26 2.58 19.17 9.08
N ALA A 27 1.62 18.25 9.01
CA ALA A 27 1.59 17.12 9.90
C ALA A 27 2.64 16.09 9.48
N LYS A 28 3.38 15.54 10.44
CA LYS A 28 4.47 14.61 10.14
C LYS A 28 3.97 13.44 9.31
N PHE A 29 4.70 13.08 8.27
CA PHE A 29 4.46 11.96 7.38
C PHE A 29 5.74 11.15 7.23
N ALA A 30 5.69 9.87 7.60
CA ALA A 30 6.80 8.94 7.44
C ALA A 30 6.69 8.20 6.10
N SER A 31 7.58 8.52 5.18
CA SER A 31 7.77 7.80 3.92
C SER A 31 8.74 6.63 4.11
N ARG A 32 8.51 5.56 3.35
CA ARG A 32 9.44 4.44 3.21
C ARG A 32 10.79 4.91 2.65
N GLY A 33 10.78 5.77 1.63
CA GLY A 33 12.00 6.30 0.99
C GLY A 33 12.96 5.22 0.46
N ASP A 34 12.45 4.04 0.10
CA ASP A 34 13.26 2.84 -0.18
C ASP A 34 13.10 2.32 -1.63
N ASN A 35 12.49 3.10 -2.52
CA ASN A 35 12.21 2.74 -3.93
C ASN A 35 11.33 1.49 -4.12
N SER A 36 10.69 0.99 -3.06
CA SER A 36 9.75 -0.13 -3.14
C SER A 36 8.46 0.21 -3.87
N GLY A 37 7.63 -0.80 -4.16
CA GLY A 37 6.29 -0.60 -4.71
C GLY A 37 5.41 0.33 -3.86
N THR A 38 5.46 0.20 -2.53
CA THR A 38 4.72 1.09 -1.62
C THR A 38 5.23 2.53 -1.71
N ASN A 39 6.54 2.74 -1.73
CA ASN A 39 7.11 4.08 -1.86
C ASN A 39 6.77 4.72 -3.22
N LYS A 40 6.88 3.95 -4.32
CA LYS A 40 6.48 4.42 -5.65
C LYS A 40 5.00 4.81 -5.70
N LYS A 41 4.14 4.03 -5.05
CA LYS A 41 2.70 4.33 -4.98
C LYS A 41 2.40 5.60 -4.18
N GLU A 42 3.12 5.80 -3.08
CA GLU A 42 3.02 6.99 -2.24
C GLU A 42 3.49 8.24 -2.98
N ILE A 43 4.67 8.20 -3.63
CA ILE A 43 5.18 9.28 -4.49
C ILE A 43 4.18 9.61 -5.61
N TRP A 44 3.60 8.60 -6.26
CA TRP A 44 2.59 8.82 -7.29
C TRP A 44 1.35 9.54 -6.75
N LEU A 45 0.87 9.21 -5.53
CA LEU A 45 -0.25 9.91 -4.90
C LEU A 45 0.10 11.36 -4.56
N TRP A 46 1.33 11.64 -4.11
CA TRP A 46 1.79 13.02 -3.91
C TRP A 46 1.79 13.82 -5.22
N GLN A 47 2.24 13.22 -6.33
CA GLN A 47 2.14 13.85 -7.64
C GLN A 47 0.69 14.16 -8.02
N GLN A 48 -0.25 13.24 -7.77
CA GLN A 48 -1.67 13.50 -8.01
C GLN A 48 -2.23 14.63 -7.13
N SER A 49 -1.69 14.79 -5.92
CA SER A 49 -2.06 15.86 -4.99
C SER A 49 -1.53 17.23 -5.39
N LYS A 50 -0.59 17.28 -6.35
CA LYS A 50 0.16 18.47 -6.77
C LYS A 50 0.99 19.09 -5.63
N VAL A 51 1.27 18.31 -4.59
CA VAL A 51 2.19 18.65 -3.51
C VAL A 51 3.51 17.93 -3.76
N ASP A 52 4.61 18.68 -3.66
CA ASP A 52 5.96 18.12 -3.66
C ASP A 52 6.47 18.05 -2.22
N PRO A 53 6.31 16.91 -1.52
CA PRO A 53 6.72 16.79 -0.13
C PRO A 53 8.25 16.76 0.04
N ALA A 54 9.03 16.53 -1.03
CA ALA A 54 10.49 16.51 -0.98
C ALA A 54 11.07 17.88 -0.61
N LYS A 55 10.35 18.97 -0.93
CA LYS A 55 10.69 20.33 -0.47
C LYS A 55 10.65 20.49 1.05
N SER A 56 10.01 19.56 1.75
CA SER A 56 9.92 19.50 3.20
C SER A 56 10.59 18.24 3.78
N SER A 57 11.48 17.62 3.00
CA SER A 57 12.32 16.51 3.47
C SER A 57 13.12 16.94 4.69
N GLY A 58 13.13 16.10 5.72
CA GLY A 58 13.79 16.39 6.99
C GLY A 58 13.01 17.32 7.91
N ASP A 59 11.77 17.69 7.56
CA ASP A 59 10.85 18.46 8.41
C ASP A 59 9.56 17.67 8.72
N TRP A 60 8.43 17.98 8.08
CA TRP A 60 7.21 17.19 8.24
C TRP A 60 7.23 15.95 7.36
N TYR A 61 7.96 15.94 6.24
CA TYR A 61 8.16 14.75 5.43
C TYR A 61 9.44 14.01 5.84
N ARG A 62 9.29 12.78 6.33
CA ARG A 62 10.36 11.99 6.95
C ARG A 62 10.58 10.69 6.18
N GLU A 63 11.64 10.65 5.40
CA GLU A 63 12.04 9.44 4.67
C GLU A 63 12.84 8.52 5.59
N THR A 64 12.42 7.26 5.68
CA THR A 64 13.03 6.29 6.61
C THR A 64 14.10 5.41 5.95
N GLY A 65 14.16 5.36 4.62
CA GLY A 65 15.07 4.49 3.87
C GLY A 65 14.94 3.01 4.21
N SER A 66 13.77 2.59 4.69
CA SER A 66 13.59 1.32 5.40
C SER A 66 12.33 0.58 4.95
N GLY A 67 12.29 -0.72 5.26
CA GLY A 67 11.10 -1.56 5.04
C GLY A 67 9.90 -1.15 5.92
N MET A 68 8.71 -1.60 5.54
CA MET A 68 7.44 -1.13 6.11
C MET A 68 7.30 -1.28 7.63
N GLY A 69 7.83 -2.36 8.22
CA GLY A 69 7.79 -2.54 9.68
C GLY A 69 8.57 -1.47 10.44
N ALA A 70 9.76 -1.12 9.96
CA ALA A 70 10.56 -0.05 10.53
C ALA A 70 9.91 1.32 10.31
N THR A 71 9.41 1.61 9.11
CA THR A 71 8.69 2.85 8.82
C THR A 71 7.45 3.02 9.71
N LEU A 72 6.69 1.95 9.97
CA LEU A 72 5.54 1.98 10.88
C LEU A 72 5.96 2.27 12.33
N ASN A 73 7.03 1.63 12.82
CA ASN A 73 7.56 1.93 14.15
C ASN A 73 8.01 3.39 14.26
N THR A 74 8.72 3.90 13.25
CA THR A 74 9.12 5.30 13.17
C THR A 74 7.91 6.24 13.18
N ALA A 75 6.89 5.94 12.37
CA ALA A 75 5.67 6.72 12.31
C ALA A 75 4.96 6.78 13.67
N VAL A 76 4.81 5.62 14.33
CA VAL A 76 4.25 5.51 15.68
C VAL A 76 5.05 6.33 16.69
N GLY A 77 6.38 6.19 16.70
CA GLY A 77 7.26 6.88 17.64
C GLY A 77 7.23 8.41 17.54
N MET A 78 6.99 8.96 16.34
CA MET A 78 6.93 10.41 16.13
C MET A 78 5.52 10.99 16.00
N GLY A 79 4.49 10.15 16.06
CA GLY A 79 3.10 10.56 15.81
C GLY A 79 2.82 10.98 14.36
N ALA A 80 3.50 10.36 13.38
CA ALA A 80 3.34 10.68 11.96
C ALA A 80 2.25 9.87 11.25
N TYR A 81 1.72 10.41 10.17
CA TYR A 81 0.99 9.64 9.15
C TYR A 81 1.97 8.77 8.36
N THR A 82 1.47 7.69 7.77
CA THR A 82 2.24 6.86 6.83
C THR A 82 1.27 6.05 5.97
N MET A 83 1.68 5.72 4.75
CA MET A 83 0.95 4.81 3.87
C MET A 83 1.49 3.38 4.04
N SER A 84 0.60 2.41 4.20
CA SER A 84 0.95 1.00 4.35
C SER A 84 -0.04 0.12 3.62
N ASP A 85 0.39 -1.05 3.16
CA ASP A 85 -0.52 -2.08 2.67
C ASP A 85 -1.31 -2.71 3.83
N ARG A 86 -2.48 -3.24 3.51
CA ARG A 86 -3.43 -3.75 4.51
C ARG A 86 -2.88 -4.96 5.28
N ALA A 87 -2.18 -5.86 4.60
CA ALA A 87 -1.65 -7.08 5.22
C ALA A 87 -0.58 -6.73 6.27
N THR A 88 0.35 -5.85 5.92
CA THR A 88 1.38 -5.37 6.86
C THR A 88 0.74 -4.66 8.05
N TRP A 89 -0.22 -3.76 7.83
CA TRP A 89 -0.91 -3.09 8.94
C TRP A 89 -1.61 -4.08 9.89
N ILE A 90 -2.31 -5.08 9.36
CA ILE A 90 -3.01 -6.08 10.17
C ILE A 90 -2.00 -6.85 11.04
N SER A 91 -0.91 -7.33 10.44
CA SER A 91 0.13 -8.12 11.12
C SER A 91 1.02 -7.30 12.06
N PHE A 92 1.12 -5.98 11.86
CA PHE A 92 1.98 -5.11 12.66
C PHE A 92 1.48 -5.00 14.11
N LYS A 93 2.26 -5.45 15.09
CA LYS A 93 1.82 -5.52 16.49
C LYS A 93 1.90 -4.19 17.23
N ASN A 94 2.92 -3.37 16.95
CA ASN A 94 3.20 -2.15 17.70
C ASN A 94 2.35 -0.94 17.24
N LYS A 95 1.02 -1.07 17.29
CA LYS A 95 0.11 -0.03 16.77
C LYS A 95 -0.06 1.17 17.72
N ALA A 96 0.23 1.04 19.01
CA ALA A 96 -0.07 2.06 20.01
C ALA A 96 -1.49 2.65 19.82
N ASN A 97 -1.63 3.96 19.70
CA ASN A 97 -2.90 4.64 19.42
C ASN A 97 -3.14 4.88 17.90
N PHE A 98 -2.39 4.24 17.01
CA PHE A 98 -2.59 4.40 15.57
C PHE A 98 -3.79 3.60 15.06
N ARG A 99 -4.45 4.17 14.06
CA ARG A 99 -5.55 3.55 13.34
C ARG A 99 -5.46 3.84 11.84
N VAL A 100 -6.23 3.09 11.05
CA VAL A 100 -6.53 3.45 9.66
C VAL A 100 -7.41 4.70 9.70
N LEU A 101 -7.05 5.71 8.90
CA LEU A 101 -7.76 6.99 8.84
C LEU A 101 -8.40 7.19 7.46
N THR A 102 -7.75 6.73 6.40
CA THR A 102 -8.21 6.84 5.01
C THR A 102 -8.01 5.47 4.34
N GLU A 103 -9.06 4.96 3.69
CA GLU A 103 -9.06 3.70 2.94
C GLU A 103 -10.13 3.74 1.82
N HIS A 104 -10.19 2.70 1.00
CA HIS A 104 -11.18 2.51 -0.07
C HIS A 104 -11.11 3.43 -1.30
N ASP A 105 -10.19 4.40 -1.38
CA ASP A 105 -9.93 5.10 -2.65
C ASP A 105 -9.51 4.06 -3.72
N PRO A 106 -10.14 4.02 -4.90
CA PRO A 106 -9.69 3.17 -6.01
C PRO A 106 -8.22 3.39 -6.37
N LYS A 107 -7.70 4.60 -6.15
CA LYS A 107 -6.28 4.93 -6.32
C LYS A 107 -5.39 4.20 -5.33
N LEU A 108 -5.89 3.65 -4.22
CA LEU A 108 -5.12 2.82 -3.30
C LEU A 108 -5.12 1.34 -3.70
N PHE A 109 -5.85 0.95 -4.75
CA PHE A 109 -5.81 -0.43 -5.23
C PHE A 109 -4.41 -0.79 -5.75
N ASN A 110 -3.95 -1.95 -5.30
CA ASN A 110 -2.67 -2.52 -5.66
C ASN A 110 -2.93 -3.78 -6.49
N GLN A 111 -2.98 -3.62 -7.82
CA GLN A 111 -3.28 -4.70 -8.76
C GLN A 111 -2.10 -5.68 -8.83
N TYR A 112 -2.41 -6.97 -8.74
CA TYR A 112 -1.47 -8.05 -9.03
C TYR A 112 -1.71 -8.59 -10.44
N GLY A 113 -0.62 -8.91 -11.13
CA GLY A 113 -0.65 -9.56 -12.44
C GLY A 113 0.27 -10.79 -12.44
N VAL A 114 -0.09 -11.78 -13.24
CA VAL A 114 0.74 -12.95 -13.53
C VAL A 114 1.08 -12.94 -15.02
N ILE A 115 2.34 -13.15 -15.36
CA ILE A 115 2.83 -13.07 -16.74
C ILE A 115 3.67 -14.30 -17.02
N LEU A 116 3.35 -15.01 -18.11
CA LEU A 116 4.18 -16.12 -18.57
C LEU A 116 5.46 -15.58 -19.21
N VAL A 117 6.61 -16.11 -18.79
CA VAL A 117 7.90 -15.74 -19.36
C VAL A 117 7.95 -16.13 -20.84
N ASN A 118 8.38 -15.20 -21.70
CA ASN A 118 8.39 -15.39 -23.15
C ASN A 118 9.31 -16.57 -23.56
N PRO A 119 8.76 -17.67 -24.10
CA PRO A 119 9.55 -18.84 -24.49
C PRO A 119 10.41 -18.61 -25.75
N ALA A 120 10.05 -17.65 -26.62
CA ALA A 120 10.88 -17.30 -27.76
C ALA A 120 12.21 -16.67 -27.34
N LYS A 121 12.22 -15.97 -26.19
CA LYS A 121 13.43 -15.40 -25.59
C LYS A 121 14.14 -16.39 -24.65
N TYR A 122 13.38 -17.24 -23.98
CA TYR A 122 13.88 -18.21 -23.00
C TYR A 122 13.34 -19.62 -23.28
N PRO A 123 13.97 -20.38 -24.19
CA PRO A 123 13.44 -21.67 -24.67
C PRO A 123 13.27 -22.74 -23.57
N GLN A 124 14.01 -22.61 -22.47
CA GLN A 124 13.96 -23.53 -21.31
C GLN A 124 12.75 -23.33 -20.39
N VAL A 125 11.95 -22.28 -20.64
CA VAL A 125 10.75 -21.98 -19.84
C VAL A 125 9.79 -23.17 -19.86
N LYS A 126 9.27 -23.49 -18.67
CA LYS A 126 8.26 -24.53 -18.47
C LYS A 126 6.87 -24.00 -18.86
N VAL A 127 6.67 -23.74 -20.15
CA VAL A 127 5.47 -23.09 -20.72
C VAL A 127 4.19 -23.75 -20.25
N LYS A 128 4.10 -25.07 -20.36
CA LYS A 128 2.89 -25.82 -19.98
C LYS A 128 2.55 -25.65 -18.50
N GLN A 129 3.54 -25.73 -17.61
CA GLN A 129 3.35 -25.57 -16.17
C GLN A 129 3.00 -24.12 -15.79
N GLY A 130 3.68 -23.16 -16.42
CA GLY A 130 3.39 -21.74 -16.19
C GLY A 130 1.97 -21.37 -16.64
N GLN A 131 1.54 -21.85 -17.81
CA GLN A 131 0.17 -21.65 -18.27
C GLN A 131 -0.85 -22.33 -17.37
N ALA A 132 -0.61 -23.58 -16.96
CA ALA A 132 -1.49 -24.29 -16.03
C ALA A 132 -1.67 -23.54 -14.70
N PHE A 133 -0.61 -22.90 -14.18
CA PHE A 133 -0.72 -22.05 -13.00
C PHE A 133 -1.57 -20.80 -13.25
N ILE A 134 -1.38 -20.13 -14.39
CA ILE A 134 -2.19 -18.95 -14.78
C ILE A 134 -3.66 -19.35 -14.91
N ASP A 135 -3.96 -20.42 -15.64
CA ASP A 135 -5.33 -20.89 -15.86
C ASP A 135 -6.01 -21.25 -14.53
N TRP A 136 -5.30 -21.94 -13.64
CA TRP A 136 -5.80 -22.23 -12.29
C TRP A 136 -6.04 -20.94 -11.49
N LEU A 137 -5.10 -20.00 -11.51
CA LEU A 137 -5.19 -18.74 -10.76
C LEU A 137 -6.41 -17.92 -11.21
N LEU A 138 -6.72 -17.92 -12.52
CA LEU A 138 -7.86 -17.22 -13.12
C LEU A 138 -9.18 -18.01 -13.03
N SER A 139 -9.13 -19.32 -12.72
CA SER A 139 -10.31 -20.17 -12.59
C SER A 139 -11.25 -19.73 -11.45
N PRO A 140 -12.54 -20.14 -11.47
CA PRO A 140 -13.46 -19.90 -10.35
C PRO A 140 -12.90 -20.37 -9.00
N SER A 141 -12.22 -21.52 -8.97
CA SER A 141 -11.62 -22.07 -7.76
C SER A 141 -10.46 -21.21 -7.22
N GLY A 142 -9.57 -20.75 -8.11
CA GLY A 142 -8.45 -19.88 -7.74
C GLY A 142 -8.94 -18.54 -7.23
N GLN A 143 -9.90 -17.93 -7.93
CA GLN A 143 -10.50 -16.66 -7.50
C GLN A 143 -11.27 -16.81 -6.17
N GLN A 144 -12.00 -17.91 -5.95
CA GLN A 144 -12.67 -18.17 -4.67
C GLN A 144 -11.66 -18.33 -3.52
N LEU A 145 -10.55 -19.04 -3.76
CA LEU A 145 -9.50 -19.19 -2.77
C LEU A 145 -8.89 -17.83 -2.40
N ILE A 146 -8.60 -16.98 -3.38
CA ILE A 146 -8.13 -15.60 -3.16
C ILE A 146 -9.14 -14.79 -2.32
N ALA A 147 -10.43 -14.84 -2.66
CA ALA A 147 -11.49 -14.16 -1.90
C ALA A 147 -11.61 -14.67 -0.45
N SER A 148 -11.36 -15.97 -0.23
CA SER A 148 -11.48 -16.59 1.09
C SER A 148 -10.28 -16.32 2.01
N TYR A 149 -9.15 -15.85 1.46
CA TYR A 149 -7.92 -15.65 2.22
C TYR A 149 -8.06 -14.50 3.23
N LYS A 150 -7.86 -14.83 4.51
CA LYS A 150 -8.05 -13.92 5.64
C LYS A 150 -6.84 -13.90 6.57
N VAL A 151 -6.54 -12.74 7.12
CA VAL A 151 -5.61 -12.56 8.23
C VAL A 151 -6.29 -11.75 9.32
N GLY A 152 -6.26 -12.23 10.56
CA GLY A 152 -6.98 -11.59 11.68
C GLY A 152 -8.48 -11.45 11.43
N GLY A 153 -9.09 -12.44 10.75
CA GLY A 153 -10.52 -12.44 10.39
C GLY A 153 -10.91 -11.53 9.23
N LYS A 154 -9.98 -10.73 8.68
CA LYS A 154 -10.25 -9.79 7.58
C LYS A 154 -9.79 -10.36 6.24
N GLN A 155 -10.65 -10.24 5.23
CA GLN A 155 -10.29 -10.55 3.84
C GLN A 155 -9.19 -9.59 3.37
N LEU A 156 -8.13 -10.14 2.77
CA LEU A 156 -6.99 -9.34 2.32
C LEU A 156 -7.02 -9.01 0.83
N PHE A 157 -7.49 -9.95 0.01
CA PHE A 157 -7.46 -9.82 -1.44
C PHE A 157 -8.87 -9.87 -2.02
N PHE A 158 -9.07 -9.08 -3.07
CA PHE A 158 -10.35 -8.94 -3.76
C PHE A 158 -10.13 -9.36 -5.22
N PRO A 159 -10.49 -10.60 -5.60
CA PRO A 159 -10.25 -11.13 -6.94
C PRO A 159 -11.00 -10.32 -8.02
N ASN A 160 -10.38 -10.16 -9.19
CA ASN A 160 -10.94 -9.42 -10.31
C ASN A 160 -10.62 -10.01 -11.70
N ALA A 161 -10.26 -11.29 -11.80
CA ALA A 161 -9.90 -11.91 -13.08
C ALA A 161 -11.02 -11.86 -14.15
N GLY A 162 -12.29 -11.83 -13.72
CA GLY A 162 -13.45 -11.79 -14.63
C GLY A 162 -14.05 -10.40 -14.83
N LYS A 163 -13.34 -9.33 -14.48
CA LYS A 163 -13.79 -7.94 -14.66
C LYS A 163 -13.13 -7.27 -15.86
#